data_AF-U5MNC6-F1
#
_entry.id   AF-U5MNC6-F1
#
_cell.length_a   1.000
_cell.length_b   1.000
_cell.length_c   1.000
_cell.angle_alpha   90.00
_cell.angle_beta   90.00
_cell.angle_gamma   90.00
#
_symmetry.space_group_name_H-M   'P 1'
#
loop_
_entity.id
_entity.type
_entity.pdbx_description
1 polymer ?
#
loop_
_entity_poly.entity_id
_entity_poly.type
_entity_poly.pdbx_seq_one_letter_code
_entity_poly.pdbx_strand_id
1 'polypeptide(L)'
;MKNKLMIKKLIIVGFIIFFAFSYIRQRIEINRIEKEIANKQSQLQDVKEKNERLQDEVEKINSDSLDYLEKLARERLGMIKPGEKVVNSSTTESSSN
;
A
#
# COMPACT_ATOMS: atom_id res chain seq x y z
N MET A 1 -16.73 25.97 -58.72
CA MET A 1 -15.71 25.02 -58.17
C MET A 1 -15.10 25.45 -56.82
N LYS A 2 -14.94 26.75 -56.54
CA LYS A 2 -14.31 27.27 -55.30
C LYS A 2 -15.01 26.84 -54.00
N ASN A 3 -16.33 26.73 -54.01
CA ASN A 3 -17.13 26.41 -52.81
C ASN A 3 -16.97 24.93 -52.38
N LYS A 4 -16.76 24.01 -53.34
CA LYS A 4 -16.51 22.58 -53.07
C LYS A 4 -15.15 22.36 -52.39
N LEU A 5 -14.17 23.23 -52.67
CA LEU A 5 -12.86 23.23 -52.02
C LEU A 5 -12.94 23.74 -50.57
N MET A 6 -13.76 24.76 -50.29
CA MET A 6 -14.00 25.21 -48.92
C MET A 6 -14.72 24.15 -48.07
N ILE A 7 -15.73 23.47 -48.61
CA ILE A 7 -16.39 22.35 -47.92
C ILE A 7 -15.38 21.23 -47.60
N LYS A 8 -14.52 20.84 -48.54
CA LYS A 8 -13.50 19.80 -48.30
C LYS A 8 -12.51 20.20 -47.20
N LYS A 9 -12.07 21.46 -47.18
CA LYS A 9 -11.20 21.97 -46.10
C LYS A 9 -11.89 21.93 -44.74
N LEU A 10 -13.17 22.30 -44.68
CA LEU A 10 -13.95 22.30 -43.45
C LEU A 10 -14.09 20.88 -42.88
N ILE A 11 -14.34 19.88 -43.75
CA ILE A 11 -14.42 18.47 -43.34
C ILE A 11 -13.08 17.99 -42.78
N ILE A 12 -11.96 18.34 -43.43
CA ILE A 12 -10.61 17.98 -42.96
C ILE A 12 -10.32 18.62 -41.60
N VAL A 13 -10.66 19.89 -41.41
CA VAL A 13 -10.46 20.58 -40.13
C VAL A 13 -11.31 19.95 -39.03
N GLY A 14 -12.57 19.62 -39.32
CA GLY A 14 -13.44 18.90 -38.38
C GLY A 14 -12.87 17.55 -37.97
N PHE A 15 -12.31 16.80 -38.93
CA PHE A 15 -11.63 15.54 -38.66
C PHE A 15 -10.42 15.74 -37.74
N ILE A 16 -9.56 16.72 -38.04
CA ILE A 16 -8.38 17.01 -37.21
C ILE A 16 -8.79 17.37 -35.76
N ILE A 17 -9.84 18.17 -35.58
CA ILE A 17 -10.34 18.54 -34.25
C ILE A 17 -10.85 17.29 -33.52
N PHE A 18 -11.60 16.41 -34.19
CA PHE A 18 -12.09 15.16 -33.60
C PHE A 18 -10.94 14.26 -33.14
N PHE A 19 -9.93 14.06 -33.98
CA PHE A 19 -8.75 13.26 -33.63
C PHE A 19 -7.94 13.90 -32.50
N ALA A 20 -7.73 15.21 -32.52
CA ALA A 20 -7.04 15.92 -31.45
C ALA A 20 -7.76 15.76 -30.11
N PHE A 21 -9.08 15.90 -30.09
CA PHE A 21 -9.88 15.74 -28.88
C PHE A 21 -9.84 14.30 -28.34
N SER A 22 -9.95 13.32 -29.23
CA SER A 22 -9.81 11.89 -28.88
C SER A 22 -8.42 11.58 -28.31
N TYR A 23 -7.36 12.11 -28.94
CA TYR A 23 -5.98 11.92 -28.50
C TYR A 23 -5.72 12.50 -27.09
N ILE A 24 -6.27 13.68 -26.79
CA ILE A 24 -6.13 14.31 -25.47
C ILE A 24 -6.83 13.48 -24.39
N ARG A 25 -8.04 12.96 -24.67
CA ARG A 25 -8.76 12.06 -23.75
C ARG A 25 -7.93 10.81 -23.45
N GLN A 26 -7.34 10.21 -24.48
CA GLN A 26 -6.54 9.00 -24.36
C GLN A 26 -5.25 9.22 -23.54
N ARG A 27 -4.60 10.38 -23.68
CA ARG A 27 -3.43 10.76 -22.88
C ARG A 27 -3.74 10.89 -21.38
N ILE A 28 -4.93 11.39 -21.03
CA ILE A 28 -5.36 11.49 -19.62
C ILE A 28 -5.58 10.09 -19.03
N GLU A 29 -6.19 9.16 -19.77
CA GLU A 29 -6.40 7.80 -19.31
C GLU A 29 -5.09 7.06 -19.06
N ILE A 30 -4.12 7.18 -19.97
CA ILE A 30 -2.79 6.57 -19.81
C ILE A 30 -2.13 7.04 -18.50
N ASN A 31 -2.11 8.36 -18.26
CA ASN A 31 -1.55 8.89 -17.02
C ASN A 31 -2.30 8.39 -15.76
N ARG A 32 -3.61 8.17 -15.85
CA ARG A 32 -4.40 7.61 -14.74
C ARG A 32 -4.04 6.15 -14.49
N ILE A 33 -3.92 5.35 -15.55
CA ILE A 33 -3.56 3.94 -15.48
C ILE A 33 -2.14 3.78 -14.92
N GLU A 34 -1.17 4.58 -15.36
CA GLU A 34 0.20 4.55 -14.82
C GLU A 34 0.23 4.84 -13.32
N LYS A 35 -0.53 5.84 -12.85
CA LYS A 35 -0.66 6.12 -11.42
C LYS A 35 -1.30 4.97 -10.65
N GLU A 36 -2.30 4.33 -11.24
CA GLU A 36 -2.97 3.19 -10.63
C GLU A 36 -2.04 1.97 -10.54
N ILE A 37 -1.24 1.72 -11.57
CA ILE A 37 -0.20 0.67 -11.58
C ILE A 37 0.83 0.96 -10.48
N ALA A 38 1.36 2.18 -10.40
CA ALA A 38 2.34 2.55 -9.39
C ALA A 38 1.79 2.36 -7.96
N ASN A 39 0.54 2.77 -7.72
CA ASN A 39 -0.11 2.58 -6.43
C ASN A 39 -0.32 1.09 -6.10
N LYS A 40 -0.84 0.30 -7.04
CA LYS A 40 -1.00 -1.16 -6.85
C LYS A 40 0.34 -1.85 -6.61
N GLN A 41 1.40 -1.42 -7.29
CA GLN A 41 2.74 -1.97 -7.12
C GLN A 41 3.32 -1.63 -5.73
N SER A 42 3.10 -0.40 -5.24
CA SER A 42 3.45 -0.02 -3.87
C SER A 42 2.69 -0.86 -2.85
N GLN A 43 1.38 -1.03 -3.01
CA GLN A 43 0.58 -1.88 -2.11
C GLN A 43 1.06 -3.34 -2.14
N LEU A 44 1.43 -3.85 -3.30
CA LEU A 44 1.95 -5.21 -3.45
C LEU A 44 3.29 -5.36 -2.73
N GLN A 45 4.17 -4.35 -2.84
CA GLN A 45 5.42 -4.30 -2.11
C GLN A 45 5.19 -4.27 -0.59
N ASP A 46 4.30 -3.42 -0.10
CA ASP A 46 3.98 -3.33 1.33
C ASP A 46 3.42 -4.65 1.87
N VAL A 47 2.53 -5.31 1.11
CA VAL A 47 1.97 -6.61 1.50
C VAL A 47 3.05 -7.69 1.47
N LYS A 48 3.95 -7.67 0.47
CA LYS A 48 5.04 -8.64 0.36
C LYS A 48 6.02 -8.49 1.53
N GLU A 49 6.43 -7.27 1.85
CA GLU A 49 7.31 -6.98 2.97
C GLU A 49 6.67 -7.36 4.31
N LYS A 50 5.36 -7.11 4.49
CA LYS A 50 4.62 -7.61 5.64
C LYS A 50 4.61 -9.14 5.70
N ASN A 51 4.41 -9.80 4.56
CA ASN A 51 4.40 -11.26 4.50
C ASN A 51 5.76 -11.84 4.87
N GLU A 52 6.85 -11.29 4.33
CA GLU A 52 8.22 -11.68 4.64
C GLU A 52 8.53 -11.49 6.13
N ARG A 53 8.19 -10.33 6.71
CA ARG A 53 8.34 -10.10 8.16
C ARG A 53 7.56 -11.10 9.02
N LEU A 54 6.34 -11.45 8.61
CA LEU A 54 5.52 -12.43 9.32
C LEU A 54 6.07 -13.84 9.15
N GLN A 55 6.62 -14.19 8.00
CA GLN A 55 7.30 -15.46 7.78
C GLN A 55 8.55 -15.56 8.64
N ASP A 56 9.37 -14.51 8.72
CA ASP A 56 10.53 -14.45 9.62
C ASP A 56 10.12 -14.60 11.09
N GLU A 57 9.01 -13.98 11.50
CA GLU A 57 8.49 -14.11 12.87
C GLU A 57 8.00 -15.54 13.15
N VAL A 58 7.30 -16.15 12.20
CA VAL A 58 6.87 -17.55 12.27
C VAL A 58 8.06 -18.50 12.27
N GLU A 59 9.08 -18.25 11.45
CA GLU A 59 10.27 -19.09 11.38
C GLU A 59 11.06 -19.00 12.68
N LYS A 60 11.27 -17.80 13.24
CA LYS A 60 11.88 -17.62 14.58
C LYS A 60 11.12 -18.35 15.68
N ILE A 61 9.79 -18.31 15.65
CA ILE A 61 8.92 -19.03 16.59
C ILE A 61 9.10 -20.55 16.45
N ASN A 62 9.25 -21.06 15.23
CA ASN A 62 9.40 -22.49 14.95
C ASN A 62 10.83 -23.00 15.15
N SER A 63 11.85 -22.16 14.93
CA SER A 63 13.26 -22.54 15.04
C SER A 63 13.80 -22.42 16.47
N ASP A 64 13.37 -21.41 17.22
CA ASP A 64 13.86 -21.14 18.58
C ASP A 64 12.77 -21.42 19.63
N SER A 65 12.69 -22.69 20.03
CA SER A 65 12.22 -23.17 21.34
C SER A 65 10.75 -22.90 21.69
N LEU A 66 10.01 -23.98 21.96
CA LEU A 66 8.65 -23.99 22.52
C LEU A 66 8.40 -22.96 23.65
N ASP A 67 9.43 -22.63 24.43
CA ASP A 67 9.40 -21.67 25.54
C ASP A 67 9.26 -20.20 25.07
N TYR A 68 9.79 -19.83 23.89
CA TYR A 68 9.59 -18.50 23.29
C TYR A 68 8.16 -18.32 22.78
N LEU A 69 7.63 -19.36 22.11
CA LEU A 69 6.22 -19.39 21.69
C LEU A 69 5.28 -19.31 22.90
N GLU A 70 5.57 -20.06 23.97
CA GLU A 70 4.79 -20.02 25.20
C GLU A 70 4.83 -18.64 25.86
N LYS A 71 6.01 -18.00 25.92
CA LYS A 71 6.17 -16.65 26.47
C LYS A 71 5.39 -15.61 25.64
N LEU A 72 5.47 -15.67 24.32
CA LEU A 72 4.75 -14.76 23.42
C LEU A 72 3.22 -14.96 23.53
N ALA A 73 2.75 -16.21 23.60
CA ALA A 73 1.34 -16.50 23.83
C ALA A 73 0.87 -15.97 25.20
N ARG A 74 1.68 -16.15 26.25
CA ARG A 74 1.44 -15.60 27.58
C ARG A 74 1.35 -14.08 27.56
N GLU A 75 2.24 -13.39 26.84
CA GLU A 75 2.22 -11.93 26.70
C GLU A 75 0.98 -11.44 25.93
N ARG A 76 0.62 -12.08 24.81
CA ARG A 76 -0.59 -11.74 24.03
C ARG A 76 -1.89 -12.03 24.78
N LEU A 77 -1.90 -13.02 25.67
CA LEU A 77 -3.06 -13.41 26.50
C LEU A 77 -3.08 -12.74 27.89
N GLY A 78 -2.07 -11.92 28.23
CA GLY A 78 -1.96 -11.27 29.53
C GLY A 78 -1.74 -12.25 30.71
N MET A 79 -1.18 -13.43 30.45
CA MET A 79 -0.92 -14.47 31.45
C MET A 79 0.52 -14.37 31.98
N ILE A 80 0.72 -14.57 33.29
CA ILE A 80 2.04 -14.55 33.94
C ILE A 80 2.38 -15.93 34.51
N LYS A 81 3.64 -16.38 34.39
CA LYS A 81 4.06 -17.67 34.95
C LYS A 81 4.21 -17.55 36.47
N PRO A 82 3.85 -18.57 37.27
CA PRO A 82 4.07 -18.55 38.72
C PRO A 82 5.55 -18.30 39.04
N GLY A 83 5.85 -17.16 39.68
CA GLY A 83 7.21 -16.73 40.00
C GLY A 83 7.74 -15.52 39.20
N GLU A 84 7.05 -15.06 38.15
CA GLU A 84 7.39 -13.83 37.43
C GLU A 84 6.69 -12.61 38.06
N LYS A 85 7.42 -11.51 38.29
CA LYS A 85 6.90 -10.27 38.89
C LYS A 85 6.72 -9.21 37.80
N VAL A 86 5.49 -8.72 37.61
CA VAL A 86 5.21 -7.66 36.63
C VAL A 86 5.76 -6.34 37.16
N VAL A 87 6.71 -5.73 36.44
CA VAL A 87 7.23 -4.39 36.75
C VAL A 87 6.55 -3.40 35.80
N ASN A 88 5.46 -2.80 36.25
CA ASN A 88 4.84 -1.68 35.53
C ASN A 88 5.69 -0.44 35.79
N SER A 89 6.40 0.05 34.77
CA SER A 89 7.22 1.27 34.86
C SER A 89 6.41 2.57 34.92
N SER A 90 5.11 2.51 35.22
CA SER A 90 4.23 3.68 35.36
C SER A 90 4.03 4.15 36.81
N THR A 91 4.83 3.66 37.77
CA THR A 91 4.82 4.18 39.15
C THR A 91 6.23 4.64 39.56
N THR A 92 6.70 5.70 38.93
CA THR A 92 7.81 6.51 39.45
C THR A 92 7.53 7.99 39.21
N GLU A 93 6.31 8.45 39.50
CA GLU A 93 5.99 9.87 39.66
C GLU A 93 4.84 10.04 40.67
N SER A 94 5.10 9.75 41.95
CA SER A 94 4.32 10.28 43.10
C SER A 94 4.92 9.78 44.40
N SER A 95 5.97 10.46 44.87
CA SER A 95 6.29 10.68 46.29
C SER A 95 7.62 11.43 46.38
N SER A 96 7.55 12.75 46.19
CA SER A 96 8.50 13.69 46.77
C SER A 96 7.68 14.86 47.32
N ASN A 97 7.24 14.71 48.56
CA ASN A 97 6.99 15.81 49.49
C ASN A 97 7.77 15.47 50.76
#